data_AF-A0A6J4MXH1-F1
#
_entry.id   AF-A0A6J4MXH1-F1
#
_cell.length_a   1.000
_cell.length_b   1.000
_cell.length_c   1.000
_cell.angle_alpha   90.00
_cell.angle_beta   90.00
_cell.angle_gamma   90.00
#
_symmetry.space_group_name_H-M   'P 1'
#
loop_
_entity.id
_entity.type
_entity.pdbx_description
1 polymer ?
#
loop_
_entity_poly.entity_id
_entity_poly.type
_entity_poly.pdbx_seq_one_letter_code
_entity_poly.pdbx_strand_id
1 'polypeptide(L)'
;EALDYLFAQGAFASRDVRVLPQLIMLDLKLPKIDGLEVLRRIRGDERTRLVPVVIFTSSREEQDVIAGYRLGVNAYVRKPIDFSSFSEAVRQLSLFFLLLNEPAPRLDHE
;
A
#
# COMPACT_ATOMS: atom_id res chain seq x y z
N GLU A 1 -3.07 -14.23 2.60
CA GLU A 1 -4.28 -13.70 1.96
C GLU A 1 -4.05 -12.41 1.19
N ALA A 2 -3.68 -11.27 1.79
CA ALA A 2 -3.53 -10.02 1.02
C ALA A 2 -2.43 -10.05 -0.06
N LEU A 3 -1.25 -10.61 0.26
CA LEU A 3 -0.20 -10.83 -0.75
C LEU A 3 -0.62 -11.87 -1.80
N ASP A 4 -1.28 -12.94 -1.36
CA ASP A 4 -1.78 -13.97 -2.28
C ASP A 4 -2.82 -13.38 -3.24
N TYR A 5 -3.68 -12.49 -2.76
CA TYR A 5 -4.59 -11.71 -3.60
C TYR A 5 -3.77 -10.89 -4.59
N LEU A 6 -2.87 -10.02 -4.10
CA LEU A 6 -2.10 -9.10 -4.93
C LEU A 6 -1.29 -9.79 -6.02
N PHE A 7 -0.73 -10.97 -5.75
CA PHE A 7 0.11 -11.72 -6.68
C PHE A 7 -0.60 -12.90 -7.36
N ALA A 8 -1.92 -13.03 -7.20
CA ALA A 8 -2.74 -14.14 -7.71
C ALA A 8 -2.17 -15.52 -7.36
N GLN A 9 -2.03 -15.79 -6.07
CA GLN A 9 -1.53 -17.06 -5.52
C GLN A 9 -2.61 -17.74 -4.67
N GLY A 10 -2.44 -19.04 -4.43
CA GLY A 10 -3.33 -19.83 -3.57
C GLY A 10 -4.79 -19.73 -4.03
N ALA A 11 -5.68 -19.32 -3.11
CA ALA A 11 -7.11 -19.17 -3.38
C ALA A 11 -7.45 -18.10 -4.44
N PHE A 12 -6.49 -17.24 -4.81
CA PHE A 12 -6.69 -16.15 -5.77
C PHE A 12 -6.00 -16.41 -7.12
N ALA A 13 -5.57 -17.64 -7.41
CA ALA A 13 -4.83 -17.98 -8.62
C ALA A 13 -5.58 -17.68 -9.94
N SER A 14 -6.92 -17.62 -9.90
CA SER A 14 -7.75 -17.30 -11.06
C SER A 14 -8.05 -15.80 -11.23
N ARG A 15 -7.53 -14.93 -10.36
CA ARG A 15 -7.73 -13.47 -10.46
C ARG A 15 -7.06 -12.91 -11.71
N ASP A 16 -7.72 -11.95 -12.35
CA ASP A 16 -7.07 -11.11 -13.35
C ASP A 16 -6.02 -10.18 -12.71
N VAL A 17 -4.74 -10.49 -12.94
CA VAL A 17 -3.59 -9.74 -12.41
C VAL A 17 -3.45 -8.34 -12.99
N ARG A 18 -4.18 -8.00 -14.07
CA ARG A 18 -4.21 -6.66 -14.67
C ARG A 18 -5.10 -5.70 -13.87
N VAL A 19 -6.05 -6.23 -13.10
CA VAL A 19 -6.95 -5.44 -12.26
C VAL A 19 -6.28 -5.23 -10.91
N LEU A 20 -5.53 -4.13 -10.76
CA LEU A 20 -4.79 -3.80 -9.54
C LEU A 20 -5.57 -2.85 -8.63
N PRO A 21 -5.30 -2.85 -7.31
CA PRO A 21 -5.84 -1.81 -6.42
C PRO A 21 -5.31 -0.43 -6.82
N GLN A 22 -6.16 0.59 -6.72
CA GLN A 22 -5.78 1.99 -6.97
C GLN A 22 -4.95 2.60 -5.84
N LEU A 23 -5.08 2.04 -4.63
CA LEU A 23 -4.36 2.46 -3.42
C LEU A 23 -4.19 1.25 -2.49
N ILE A 24 -3.01 1.14 -1.88
CA ILE A 24 -2.73 0.19 -0.81
C ILE A 24 -2.44 0.98 0.48
N MET A 25 -3.25 0.75 1.52
CA MET A 25 -2.96 1.21 2.88
C MET A 25 -2.31 0.07 3.66
N LEU A 26 -1.04 0.23 4.04
CA LEU A 26 -0.21 -0.83 4.61
C LEU A 26 0.15 -0.55 6.06
N ASP A 27 -0.19 -1.47 6.97
CA ASP A 27 0.37 -1.43 8.33
C ASP A 27 1.78 -2.03 8.35
N LEU A 28 2.65 -1.51 9.22
CA LEU A 28 3.97 -2.07 9.50
C LEU A 28 3.93 -3.19 10.54
N LYS A 29 3.09 -3.07 11.57
CA LYS A 29 3.02 -4.05 12.65
C LYS A 29 1.97 -5.12 12.30
N LEU A 30 2.33 -5.99 11.36
CA LEU A 30 1.52 -7.14 10.96
C LEU A 30 1.94 -8.40 11.75
N PRO A 31 1.02 -9.32 12.05
CA PRO A 31 1.29 -10.46 12.95
C PRO A 31 2.17 -11.57 12.35
N LYS A 32 2.31 -11.64 11.01
CA LYS A 32 2.97 -12.77 10.32
C LYS A 32 4.20 -12.38 9.51
N ILE A 33 4.27 -11.13 9.05
CA ILE A 33 5.29 -10.63 8.13
C ILE A 33 5.50 -9.16 8.43
N ASP A 34 6.71 -8.64 8.27
CA ASP A 34 6.96 -7.20 8.42
C ASP A 34 6.29 -6.41 7.27
N GLY A 35 5.62 -5.30 7.57
CA GLY A 35 5.06 -4.43 6.53
C GLY A 35 6.13 -3.83 5.60
N LEU A 36 7.37 -3.61 6.05
CA LEU A 36 8.46 -3.20 5.17
C LEU A 36 8.86 -4.32 4.18
N GLU A 37 8.75 -5.58 4.60
CA GLU A 37 8.91 -6.74 3.71
C GLU A 37 7.78 -6.80 2.68
N VAL A 38 6.54 -6.54 3.09
CA VAL A 38 5.40 -6.42 2.18
C VAL A 38 5.64 -5.33 1.15
N LEU A 39 6.06 -4.13 1.57
CA LEU A 39 6.38 -3.03 0.67
C LEU A 39 7.47 -3.41 -0.33
N ARG A 40 8.53 -4.10 0.13
CA ARG A 40 9.61 -4.55 -0.75
C ARG A 40 9.11 -5.49 -1.83
N ARG A 41 8.21 -6.43 -1.50
CA ARG A 41 7.60 -7.34 -2.49
C ARG A 41 6.74 -6.59 -3.49
N ILE A 42 5.92 -5.65 -3.03
CA ILE A 42 5.08 -4.80 -3.90
C ILE A 42 5.96 -4.03 -4.89
N ARG A 43 7.08 -3.50 -4.42
CA ARG A 43 8.01 -2.69 -5.23
C ARG A 43 8.91 -3.53 -6.13
N GLY A 44 9.12 -4.81 -5.80
CA GLY A 44 9.92 -5.75 -6.58
C GLY A 44 9.18 -6.41 -7.76
N ASP A 45 7.86 -6.35 -7.81
CA ASP A 45 7.06 -6.92 -8.92
C ASP A 45 6.66 -5.81 -9.91
N GLU A 46 6.97 -6.00 -11.20
CA GLU A 46 6.72 -5.00 -12.24
C GLU A 46 5.25 -4.58 -12.35
N ARG A 47 4.33 -5.51 -12.07
CA ARG A 47 2.89 -5.25 -12.12
C ARG A 47 2.48 -4.29 -11.01
N THR A 48 3.04 -4.45 -9.81
CA THR A 48 2.59 -3.70 -8.62
C THR A 48 3.48 -2.54 -8.22
N ARG A 49 4.69 -2.43 -8.78
CA ARG A 49 5.71 -1.47 -8.30
C ARG A 49 5.28 -0.01 -8.36
N LEU A 50 4.34 0.34 -9.24
CA LEU A 50 3.83 1.70 -9.38
C LEU A 50 2.52 1.96 -8.61
N VAL A 51 1.91 0.94 -8.00
CA VAL A 51 0.69 1.12 -7.21
C VAL A 51 0.98 2.06 -6.04
N PRO A 52 0.16 3.10 -5.82
CA PRO A 52 0.31 3.96 -4.65
C PRO A 52 0.22 3.16 -3.35
N VAL A 53 1.26 3.25 -2.52
CA VAL A 53 1.30 2.64 -1.18
C VAL A 53 1.43 3.74 -0.14
N VAL A 54 0.52 3.75 0.82
CA VAL A 54 0.57 4.59 2.01
C VAL A 54 0.82 3.69 3.21
N ILE A 55 1.91 3.94 3.94
CA ILE A 55 2.06 3.30 5.24
C ILE A 55 1.09 3.98 6.20
N PHE A 56 0.25 3.18 6.85
CA PHE A 56 -0.71 3.63 7.86
C PHE A 56 -0.51 2.81 9.13
N THR A 57 0.19 3.37 10.11
CA THR A 57 0.63 2.61 11.30
C THR A 57 0.57 3.44 12.59
N SER A 58 0.49 2.79 13.75
CA SER A 58 0.37 3.43 15.06
C SER A 58 1.72 3.89 15.64
N SER A 59 2.81 3.20 15.29
CA SER A 59 4.17 3.52 15.72
C SER A 59 4.86 4.52 14.79
N ARG A 60 5.78 5.31 15.34
CA ARG A 60 6.66 6.19 14.54
C ARG A 60 8.10 5.96 14.97
N GLU A 61 8.69 4.90 14.43
CA GLU A 61 10.12 4.67 14.53
C GLU A 61 10.78 5.39 13.35
N GLU A 62 11.66 6.35 13.62
CA GLU A 62 12.27 7.21 12.57
C GLU A 62 12.99 6.37 11.50
N GLN A 63 13.62 5.27 11.94
CA GLN A 63 14.28 4.31 11.05
C GLN A 63 13.30 3.65 10.08
N ASP A 64 12.10 3.28 10.52
CA ASP A 64 11.05 2.70 9.67
C ASP A 64 10.52 3.70 8.65
N VAL A 65 10.36 4.98 9.05
CA VAL A 65 9.95 6.04 8.15
C VAL A 65 10.99 6.22 7.04
N ILE A 66 12.27 6.33 7.41
CA ILE A 66 13.37 6.46 6.44
C ILE A 66 13.44 5.23 5.53
N ALA A 67 13.34 4.02 6.09
CA ALA A 67 13.35 2.78 5.33
C ALA A 67 12.16 2.70 4.35
N GLY A 68 10.96 3.07 4.79
CA GLY A 68 9.76 3.10 3.95
C GLY A 68 9.90 4.05 2.75
N TYR A 69 10.41 5.25 2.97
CA TYR A 69 10.67 6.20 1.86
C TYR A 69 11.80 5.73 0.93
N ARG A 70 12.86 5.10 1.46
CA ARG A 70 13.90 4.48 0.62
C ARG A 70 13.38 3.34 -0.24
N LEU A 71 12.41 2.59 0.26
CA LEU A 71 11.70 1.53 -0.48
C LEU A 71 10.63 2.10 -1.43
N GLY A 72 10.38 3.42 -1.43
CA GLY A 72 9.46 4.07 -2.36
C GLY A 72 8.01 4.09 -1.89
N VAL A 73 7.73 4.19 -0.59
CA VAL A 73 6.36 4.53 -0.13
C VAL A 73 5.95 5.91 -0.65
N ASN A 74 4.67 6.10 -0.98
CA ASN A 74 4.16 7.38 -1.47
C ASN A 74 3.83 8.34 -0.32
N ALA A 75 3.34 7.82 0.80
CA ALA A 75 3.13 8.61 2.01
C ALA A 75 3.22 7.75 3.27
N TYR A 76 3.49 8.42 4.39
CA TYR A 76 3.47 7.81 5.72
C TYR A 76 2.47 8.56 6.59
N VAL A 77 1.49 7.86 7.12
CA VAL A 77 0.42 8.42 7.94
C VAL A 77 0.34 7.67 9.26
N ARG A 78 0.32 8.44 10.36
CA ARG A 78 0.11 7.87 11.69
C ARG A 78 -1.37 7.56 11.86
N LYS A 79 -1.69 6.33 12.27
CA LYS A 79 -3.04 5.91 12.63
C LYS A 79 -3.56 6.78 13.77
N PRO A 80 -4.67 7.51 13.57
CA PRO A 80 -5.33 8.20 14.65
C PRO A 80 -5.86 7.19 15.67
N ILE A 81 -5.89 7.59 16.94
CA ILE A 81 -6.28 6.71 18.05
C ILE A 81 -7.81 6.62 18.15
N ASP A 82 -8.51 7.73 17.92
CA ASP A 82 -9.96 7.78 17.96
C ASP A 82 -10.57 7.49 16.59
N PHE A 83 -11.75 6.88 16.62
CA PHE A 83 -12.46 6.42 15.42
C PHE A 83 -12.87 7.58 14.48
N SER A 84 -13.22 8.73 15.04
CA SER A 84 -13.62 9.91 14.26
C SER A 84 -12.46 10.40 13.40
N SER A 85 -11.30 10.66 14.02
CA SER A 85 -10.09 11.08 13.32
C SER A 85 -9.57 10.00 12.37
N PHE A 86 -9.71 8.71 12.73
CA PHE A 86 -9.37 7.60 11.84
C PHE A 86 -10.21 7.64 10.55
N SER A 87 -11.53 7.78 10.70
CA SER A 87 -12.46 7.82 9.57
C SER A 87 -12.18 9.03 8.68
N GLU A 88 -11.88 10.18 9.30
CA GLU A 88 -11.52 11.40 8.58
C GLU A 88 -10.18 11.25 7.84
N ALA A 89 -9.15 10.66 8.46
CA ALA A 89 -7.87 10.41 7.81
C ALA A 89 -8.01 9.47 6.60
N VAL A 90 -8.79 8.39 6.73
CA VAL A 90 -9.09 7.46 5.62
C VAL A 90 -9.85 8.19 4.52
N ARG A 91 -10.84 9.03 4.86
CA ARG A 91 -11.58 9.84 3.89
C ARG A 91 -10.66 10.79 3.12
N GLN A 92 -9.79 11.52 3.82
CA GLN A 92 -8.84 12.45 3.21
C GLN A 92 -7.85 11.75 2.28
N LEU A 93 -7.30 10.62 2.73
CA LEU A 93 -6.43 9.78 1.89
C LEU A 93 -7.15 9.29 0.64
N SER A 94 -8.41 8.85 0.79
CA SER A 94 -9.20 8.34 -0.32
C SER A 94 -9.52 9.44 -1.34
N LEU A 95 -9.93 10.63 -0.87
CA LEU A 95 -10.18 11.78 -1.74
C LEU A 95 -8.91 12.20 -2.49
N PHE A 96 -7.78 12.27 -1.80
CA PHE A 96 -6.53 12.64 -2.44
C PHE A 96 -6.11 11.60 -3.48
N PHE A 97 -5.92 10.34 -3.09
CA PHE A 97 -5.34 9.33 -3.97
C PHE A 97 -6.27 8.84 -5.08
N LEU A 98 -7.59 8.87 -4.87
CA LEU A 98 -8.55 8.33 -5.84
C LEU A 98 -9.21 9.39 -6.72
N LEU A 99 -9.26 10.65 -6.29
CA LEU A 99 -9.91 11.73 -7.06
C LEU A 99 -8.97 12.83 -7.53
N LEU A 100 -7.90 13.13 -6.78
CA LEU A 100 -7.01 14.26 -7.09
C LEU A 100 -5.66 13.83 -7.67
N ASN A 101 -5.12 12.72 -7.18
CA ASN A 101 -3.84 12.20 -7.62
C ASN A 101 -3.97 11.56 -9.00
N GLU A 102 -3.12 11.95 -9.93
CA GLU A 102 -2.98 11.26 -11.22
C GLU A 102 -2.30 9.90 -10.97
N PRO A 103 -2.97 8.77 -11.25
CA PRO A 103 -2.35 7.46 -11.07
C PRO A 103 -1.23 7.27 -12.09
N ALA A 104 -0.22 6.47 -11.73
CA ALA A 104 0.80 6.08 -12.69
C ALA A 104 0.13 5.39 -13.89
N PRO A 105 0.59 5.65 -15.12
CA PRO A 105 0.05 4.99 -16.30
C PRO A 105 0.23 3.48 -16.15
N ARG A 106 -0.79 2.72 -16.60
CA ARG A 106 -0.66 1.27 -16.68
C ARG A 106 0.46 0.96 -17.67
N LEU A 107 1.44 0.17 -17.23
CA LEU A 107 2.43 -0.44 -18.12
C LEU A 107 1.69 -1.55 -18.87
N ASP A 108 0.82 -1.17 -19.80
CA ASP A 108 0.26 -2.11 -20.75
C ASP A 108 1.42 -2.50 -21.66
N HIS A 109 1.87 -3.75 -21.59
CA HIS A 109 2.82 -4.29 -22.55
C HIS A 109 2.14 -4.24 -23.93
N GLU A 110 2.74 -3.49 -24.87
CA GLU A 110 2.54 -3.74 -26.30
C GLU A 110 2.89 -5.19 -26.66
#